data_AF-A2R7M4-F1
#
_entry.id   AF-A2R7M4-F1
#
_cell.length_a   1.000
_cell.length_b   1.000
_cell.length_c   1.000
_cell.angle_alpha   90.00
_cell.angle_beta   90.00
_cell.angle_gamma   90.00
#
_symmetry.space_group_name_H-M   'P 1'
#
loop_
_entity.id
_entity.type
_entity.pdbx_description
1 polymer ?
#
loop_
_entity_poly.entity_id
_entity_poly.type
_entity_poly.pdbx_seq_one_letter_code
_entity_poly.pdbx_strand_id
1 'polypeptide(L)'
;MSSPEVVRQITDLIGVIEQLMAAFDSIKDLSNLPEAFQEASNWLPIVERTLRDVKSSAEKLKSAEDVRASKTALYSCDKKADNLLDIIEQLGEKSKGEYHSSVYQGIVMRQGKQRVETLMDGILESLGALVTHKAFLGEMHNQISLLAKGREDLAGVCPSLADSDLADLPGAANQYGENSRQYNLFGEGTQRIADGHYFEAKGNQNFGILPPKETVESI
;
A
#
# COMPACT_ATOMS: atom_id res chain seq x y z
N MET A 1 7.21 24.70 -7.68
CA MET A 1 7.04 23.25 -7.93
C MET A 1 6.85 23.06 -9.43
N SER A 2 7.48 22.07 -10.06
CA SER A 2 7.66 22.07 -11.53
C SER A 2 7.30 20.73 -12.19
N SER A 3 6.91 20.80 -13.47
CA SER A 3 6.61 19.65 -14.34
C SER A 3 7.72 18.57 -14.38
N PRO A 4 9.03 18.91 -14.44
CA PRO A 4 10.12 17.92 -14.42
C PRO A 4 10.09 16.96 -13.23
N GLU A 5 9.59 17.40 -12.07
CA GLU A 5 9.50 16.56 -10.87
C GLU A 5 8.41 15.49 -11.01
N VAL A 6 7.30 15.82 -11.66
CA VAL A 6 6.22 14.87 -11.97
C VAL A 6 6.69 13.85 -12.99
N VAL A 7 7.40 14.29 -14.03
CA VAL A 7 7.98 13.40 -15.06
C VAL A 7 8.99 12.43 -14.45
N ARG A 8 9.84 12.91 -13.52
CA ARG A 8 10.77 12.05 -12.77
C ARG A 8 10.02 11.00 -11.95
N GLN A 9 9.02 11.41 -11.16
CA GLN A 9 8.23 10.48 -10.35
C GLN A 9 7.53 9.41 -11.21
N ILE A 10 6.95 9.79 -12.35
CA ILE A 10 6.35 8.82 -13.28
C ILE A 10 7.42 7.86 -13.83
N THR A 11 8.63 8.34 -14.10
CA THR A 11 9.73 7.50 -14.58
C THR A 11 10.16 6.48 -13.54
N ASP A 12 10.28 6.90 -12.28
CA ASP A 12 10.62 6.02 -11.16
C ASP A 12 9.54 4.95 -10.97
N LEU A 13 8.26 5.35 -10.99
CA LEU A 13 7.11 4.43 -10.89
C LEU A 13 7.06 3.41 -12.03
N ILE A 14 7.35 3.82 -13.28
CA ILE A 14 7.47 2.87 -14.40
C ILE A 14 8.53 1.81 -14.08
N GLY A 15 9.69 2.21 -13.53
CA GLY A 15 10.73 1.27 -13.12
C GLY A 15 10.30 0.31 -12.01
N VAL A 16 9.46 0.75 -11.06
CA VAL A 16 8.87 -0.13 -10.04
C VAL A 16 7.90 -1.12 -10.67
N ILE A 17 7.06 -0.69 -11.62
CA ILE A 17 6.12 -1.56 -12.33
C ILE A 17 6.86 -2.61 -13.18
N GLU A 18 7.93 -2.23 -13.86
CA GLU A 18 8.78 -3.17 -14.61
C GLU A 18 9.41 -4.23 -13.69
N GLN A 19 9.91 -3.83 -12.51
CA GLN A 19 10.40 -4.75 -11.49
C GLN A 19 9.29 -5.67 -10.98
N LEU A 20 8.10 -5.12 -10.74
CA LEU A 20 6.96 -5.88 -10.27
C LEU A 20 6.51 -6.93 -11.30
N MET A 21 6.51 -6.61 -12.59
CA MET A 21 6.26 -7.58 -13.65
C MET A 21 7.26 -8.74 -13.61
N ALA A 22 8.56 -8.44 -13.45
CA ALA A 22 9.58 -9.47 -13.31
C ALA A 22 9.42 -10.31 -12.03
N ALA A 23 9.02 -9.68 -10.92
CA ALA A 23 8.76 -10.35 -9.65
C ALA A 23 7.56 -11.32 -9.77
N PHE A 24 6.47 -10.91 -10.40
CA PHE A 24 5.34 -11.79 -10.70
C PHE A 24 5.74 -12.95 -11.61
N ASP A 25 6.55 -12.68 -12.63
CA ASP A 25 7.08 -13.71 -13.52
C ASP A 25 7.92 -14.76 -12.77
N SER A 26 8.58 -14.39 -11.67
CA SER A 26 9.38 -15.31 -10.86
C SER A 26 8.53 -16.25 -9.98
N ILE A 27 7.30 -15.86 -9.66
CA ILE A 27 6.39 -16.65 -8.79
C ILE A 27 5.27 -17.37 -9.54
N LYS A 28 5.12 -17.14 -10.85
CA LYS A 28 3.98 -17.66 -11.64
C LYS A 28 3.89 -19.19 -11.66
N ASP A 29 5.02 -19.87 -11.49
CA ASP A 29 5.10 -21.33 -11.51
C ASP A 29 4.95 -21.96 -10.12
N LEU A 30 4.69 -21.15 -9.06
CA LEU A 30 4.38 -21.68 -7.73
C LEU A 30 3.07 -22.48 -7.78
N SER A 31 3.12 -23.74 -7.35
CA SER A 31 1.92 -24.56 -7.24
C SER A 31 0.96 -23.98 -6.21
N ASN A 32 -0.35 -24.04 -6.52
CA ASN A 32 -1.45 -23.56 -5.66
C ASN A 32 -1.50 -22.04 -5.45
N LEU A 33 -0.86 -21.25 -6.33
CA LEU A 33 -0.98 -19.79 -6.29
C LEU A 33 -2.44 -19.36 -6.54
N PRO A 34 -3.03 -18.51 -5.67
CA PRO A 34 -4.40 -18.05 -5.87
C PRO A 34 -4.59 -17.26 -7.18
N GLU A 35 -5.75 -17.41 -7.82
CA GLU A 35 -6.10 -16.73 -9.08
C GLU A 35 -5.95 -15.20 -9.00
N ALA A 36 -6.20 -14.61 -7.83
CA ALA A 36 -6.01 -13.18 -7.58
C ALA A 36 -4.59 -12.66 -7.92
N PHE A 37 -3.55 -13.48 -7.79
CA PHE A 37 -2.19 -13.10 -8.19
C PHE A 37 -2.06 -12.99 -9.71
N GLN A 38 -2.64 -13.97 -10.42
CA GLN A 38 -2.66 -13.95 -11.88
C GLN A 38 -3.49 -12.76 -12.38
N GLU A 39 -4.67 -12.54 -11.80
CA GLU A 39 -5.53 -11.43 -12.17
C GLU A 39 -4.84 -10.08 -11.93
N ALA A 40 -4.19 -9.90 -10.76
CA ALA A 40 -3.40 -8.71 -10.50
C ALA A 40 -2.28 -8.50 -11.53
N SER A 41 -1.55 -9.55 -11.88
CA SER A 41 -0.44 -9.47 -12.85
C SER A 41 -0.90 -9.08 -14.26
N ASN A 42 -2.11 -9.48 -14.67
CA ASN A 42 -2.68 -9.20 -16.00
C ASN A 42 -2.87 -7.70 -16.27
N TRP A 43 -3.00 -6.89 -15.22
CA TRP A 43 -3.22 -5.45 -15.33
C TRP A 43 -1.93 -4.61 -15.38
N LEU A 44 -0.78 -5.18 -15.01
CA LEU A 44 0.51 -4.46 -15.01
C LEU A 44 0.88 -3.85 -16.38
N PRO A 45 0.68 -4.53 -17.53
CA PRO A 45 0.97 -3.92 -18.83
C PRO A 45 0.10 -2.69 -19.13
N ILE A 46 -1.16 -2.68 -18.68
CA ILE A 46 -2.05 -1.53 -18.84
C ILE A 46 -1.61 -0.38 -17.93
N VAL A 47 -1.20 -0.68 -16.70
CA VAL A 47 -0.62 0.29 -15.76
C VAL A 47 0.63 0.94 -16.34
N GLU A 48 1.60 0.13 -16.81
CA GLU A 48 2.85 0.59 -17.40
C GLU A 48 2.59 1.50 -18.62
N ARG A 49 1.75 1.04 -19.54
CA ARG A 49 1.37 1.81 -20.73
C ARG A 49 0.73 3.14 -20.35
N THR A 50 -0.22 3.13 -19.42
CA THR A 50 -0.89 4.35 -18.95
C THR A 50 0.10 5.34 -18.36
N LEU A 51 1.07 4.87 -17.56
CA LEU A 51 2.12 5.72 -17.00
C LEU A 51 3.01 6.33 -18.08
N ARG A 52 3.38 5.56 -19.13
CA ARG A 52 4.14 6.09 -20.27
C ARG A 52 3.35 7.15 -21.04
N ASP A 53 2.07 6.92 -21.25
CA ASP A 53 1.16 7.88 -21.89
C ASP A 53 1.09 9.17 -21.04
N VAL A 54 0.85 9.05 -19.73
CA VAL A 54 0.81 10.18 -18.78
C VAL A 54 2.14 10.93 -18.72
N LYS A 55 3.29 10.23 -18.78
CA LYS A 55 4.62 10.86 -18.81
C LYS A 55 4.75 11.83 -19.97
N SER A 56 4.32 11.42 -21.16
CA SER A 56 4.38 12.26 -22.37
C SER A 56 3.51 13.52 -22.26
N SER A 57 2.35 13.39 -21.61
CA SER A 57 1.46 14.53 -21.33
C SER A 57 2.00 15.43 -20.21
N ALA A 58 2.67 14.86 -19.21
CA ALA A 58 3.17 15.56 -18.03
C ALA A 58 4.25 16.60 -18.37
N GLU A 59 5.00 16.41 -19.46
CA GLU A 59 5.95 17.38 -20.01
C GLU A 59 5.30 18.72 -20.38
N LYS A 60 4.00 18.71 -20.69
CA LYS A 60 3.23 19.89 -21.11
C LYS A 60 2.53 20.61 -19.94
N LEU A 61 2.68 20.13 -18.70
CA LEU A 61 2.01 20.71 -17.53
C LEU A 61 2.51 22.13 -17.23
N LYS A 62 1.57 23.09 -17.17
CA LYS A 62 1.88 24.52 -16.94
C LYS A 62 1.33 25.04 -15.61
N SER A 63 0.30 24.42 -15.05
CA SER A 63 -0.37 24.87 -13.84
C SER A 63 0.21 24.22 -12.57
N ALA A 64 0.44 25.03 -11.54
CA ALA A 64 0.88 24.54 -10.23
C ALA A 64 -0.19 23.67 -9.53
N GLU A 65 -1.47 23.92 -9.81
CA GLU A 65 -2.58 23.10 -9.31
C GLU A 65 -2.53 21.69 -9.92
N ASP A 66 -2.37 21.61 -11.25
CA ASP A 66 -2.31 20.35 -11.99
C ASP A 66 -1.11 19.51 -11.55
N VAL A 67 0.04 20.16 -11.34
CA VAL A 67 1.25 19.51 -10.78
C VAL A 67 0.98 18.93 -9.40
N ARG A 68 0.28 19.64 -8.52
CA ARG A 68 -0.02 19.17 -7.16
C ARG A 68 -0.98 17.99 -7.19
N ALA A 69 -2.08 18.08 -7.95
CA ALA A 69 -3.05 17.01 -8.07
C ALA A 69 -2.41 15.72 -8.62
N SER A 70 -1.56 15.86 -9.65
CA SER A 70 -0.83 14.74 -10.25
C SER A 70 0.06 14.03 -9.22
N LYS A 71 0.81 14.78 -8.42
CA LYS A 71 1.68 14.21 -7.38
C LYS A 71 0.93 13.44 -6.31
N THR A 72 -0.23 13.92 -5.88
CA THR A 72 -1.03 13.20 -4.87
C THR A 72 -1.45 11.83 -5.38
N ALA A 73 -1.92 11.75 -6.63
CA ALA A 73 -2.29 10.49 -7.27
C ALA A 73 -1.06 9.57 -7.47
N LEU A 74 0.06 10.13 -7.94
CA LEU A 74 1.31 9.38 -8.14
C LEU A 74 1.87 8.82 -6.83
N TYR A 75 1.89 9.61 -5.75
CA TYR A 75 2.36 9.15 -4.43
C TYR A 75 1.50 7.99 -3.89
N SER A 76 0.18 8.08 -4.07
CA SER A 76 -0.74 7.01 -3.71
C SER A 76 -0.49 5.73 -4.52
N CYS A 77 -0.10 5.88 -5.79
CA CYS A 77 0.24 4.79 -6.69
C CYS A 77 1.58 4.14 -6.31
N ASP A 78 2.64 4.95 -6.17
CA ASP A 78 3.99 4.53 -5.74
C ASP A 78 3.92 3.65 -4.50
N LYS A 79 3.28 4.15 -3.43
CA LYS A 79 3.20 3.42 -2.16
C LYS A 79 2.54 2.04 -2.31
N LYS A 80 1.53 1.91 -3.19
CA LYS A 80 0.86 0.62 -3.41
C LYS A 80 1.70 -0.30 -4.29
N ALA A 81 2.37 0.25 -5.30
CA ALA A 81 3.29 -0.49 -6.17
C ALA A 81 4.50 -1.03 -5.38
N ASP A 82 5.08 -0.21 -4.50
CA ASP A 82 6.19 -0.61 -3.62
C ASP A 82 5.77 -1.70 -2.64
N ASN A 83 4.63 -1.56 -1.96
CA ASN A 83 4.10 -2.60 -1.08
C ASN A 83 3.83 -3.89 -1.85
N LEU A 84 3.25 -3.78 -3.05
CA LEU A 84 2.97 -4.93 -3.88
C LEU A 84 4.27 -5.63 -4.33
N LEU A 85 5.30 -4.87 -4.71
CA LEU A 85 6.62 -5.40 -5.05
C LEU A 85 7.24 -6.15 -3.87
N ASP A 86 7.28 -5.52 -2.68
CA ASP A 86 7.84 -6.14 -1.48
C ASP A 86 7.08 -7.44 -1.10
N ILE A 87 5.76 -7.48 -1.28
CA ILE A 87 4.98 -8.72 -1.09
C ILE A 87 5.46 -9.83 -2.03
N ILE A 88 5.56 -9.54 -3.32
CA ILE A 88 5.86 -10.55 -4.34
C ILE A 88 7.30 -11.04 -4.22
N GLU A 89 8.25 -10.13 -3.99
CA GLU A 89 9.66 -10.47 -3.77
C GLU A 89 9.82 -11.35 -2.52
N GLN A 90 9.25 -10.94 -1.38
CA GLN A 90 9.31 -11.75 -0.16
C GLN A 90 8.62 -13.10 -0.32
N LEU A 91 7.53 -13.16 -1.08
CA LEU A 91 6.84 -14.41 -1.35
C LEU A 91 7.73 -15.33 -2.19
N GLY A 92 8.36 -14.82 -3.26
CA GLY A 92 9.30 -15.58 -4.09
C GLY A 92 10.51 -16.10 -3.30
N GLU A 93 11.12 -15.27 -2.46
CA GLU A 93 12.26 -15.66 -1.63
C GLU A 93 11.91 -16.74 -0.60
N LYS A 94 10.72 -16.67 -0.02
CA LYS A 94 10.28 -17.56 1.08
C LYS A 94 9.58 -18.82 0.58
N SER A 95 9.12 -18.83 -0.67
CA SER A 95 8.40 -19.96 -1.27
C SER A 95 9.37 -20.86 -2.03
N LYS A 96 9.57 -22.08 -1.55
CA LYS A 96 10.49 -23.06 -2.14
C LYS A 96 9.84 -23.83 -3.30
N GLY A 97 9.27 -23.11 -4.27
CA GLY A 97 8.58 -23.69 -5.44
C GLY A 97 7.09 -24.02 -5.22
N GLU A 98 6.58 -23.84 -3.99
CA GLU A 98 5.16 -24.03 -3.67
C GLU A 98 4.63 -22.82 -2.90
N TYR A 99 3.40 -22.40 -3.22
CA TYR A 99 2.69 -21.37 -2.48
C TYR A 99 2.17 -21.95 -1.15
N HIS A 100 2.46 -21.24 -0.05
CA HIS A 100 1.86 -21.51 1.25
C HIS A 100 1.14 -20.26 1.76
N SER A 101 -0.16 -20.39 2.03
CA SER A 101 -0.99 -19.29 2.52
C SER A 101 -0.44 -18.66 3.81
N SER A 102 0.17 -19.43 4.70
CA SER A 102 0.79 -18.94 5.94
C SER A 102 2.00 -18.02 5.69
N VAL A 103 2.78 -18.27 4.63
CA VAL A 103 3.90 -17.41 4.23
C VAL A 103 3.35 -16.08 3.73
N TYR A 104 2.39 -16.12 2.81
CA TYR A 104 1.75 -14.93 2.27
C TYR A 104 1.02 -14.11 3.36
N GLN A 105 0.22 -14.76 4.21
CA GLN A 105 -0.44 -14.15 5.35
C GLN A 105 0.57 -13.43 6.26
N GLY A 106 1.68 -14.08 6.59
CA GLY A 106 2.73 -13.48 7.42
C GLY A 106 3.37 -12.23 6.80
N ILE A 107 3.48 -12.17 5.47
CA ILE A 107 3.97 -10.99 4.73
C ILE A 107 2.91 -9.88 4.77
N VAL A 108 1.68 -10.17 4.34
CA VAL A 108 0.56 -9.22 4.27
C VAL A 108 0.25 -8.60 5.63
N MET A 109 0.29 -9.40 6.70
CA MET A 109 0.08 -8.91 8.07
C MET A 109 1.11 -7.85 8.48
N ARG A 110 2.37 -7.96 8.05
CA ARG A 110 3.41 -6.95 8.32
C ARG A 110 3.25 -5.68 7.48
N GLN A 111 2.63 -5.79 6.32
CA GLN A 111 2.50 -4.71 5.34
C GLN A 111 1.12 -4.02 5.33
N GLY A 112 0.44 -3.98 6.47
CA GLY A 112 -0.82 -3.25 6.62
C GLY A 112 -2.06 -4.00 6.15
N LYS A 113 -1.99 -5.33 6.06
CA LYS A 113 -3.13 -6.22 5.80
C LYS A 113 -3.80 -6.02 4.44
N GLN A 114 -3.05 -5.54 3.46
CA GLN A 114 -3.54 -5.35 2.09
C GLN A 114 -3.19 -6.56 1.23
N ARG A 115 -4.21 -7.16 0.63
CA ARG A 115 -4.05 -8.29 -0.30
C ARG A 115 -3.55 -7.81 -1.66
N VAL A 116 -3.02 -8.74 -2.45
CA VAL A 116 -2.49 -8.49 -3.81
C VAL A 116 -3.52 -7.80 -4.71
N GLU A 117 -4.76 -8.29 -4.70
CA GLU A 117 -5.86 -7.73 -5.50
C GLU A 117 -6.29 -6.35 -5.01
N THR A 118 -6.22 -6.10 -3.70
CA THR A 118 -6.55 -4.80 -3.10
C THR A 118 -5.49 -3.75 -3.42
N LEU A 119 -4.21 -4.14 -3.42
CA LEU A 119 -3.13 -3.24 -3.82
C LEU A 119 -3.23 -2.91 -5.31
N MET A 120 -3.49 -3.90 -6.17
CA MET A 120 -3.68 -3.67 -7.59
C MET A 120 -4.90 -2.79 -7.87
N ASP A 121 -6.06 -3.03 -7.25
CA ASP A 121 -7.24 -2.17 -7.39
C ASP A 121 -6.90 -0.71 -7.03
N GLY A 122 -6.17 -0.51 -5.92
CA GLY A 122 -5.77 0.83 -5.50
C GLY A 122 -4.76 1.51 -6.44
N ILE A 123 -3.93 0.74 -7.16
CA ILE A 123 -3.07 1.26 -8.25
C ILE A 123 -3.96 1.73 -9.41
N LEU A 124 -4.90 0.90 -9.86
CA LEU A 124 -5.83 1.23 -10.93
C LEU A 124 -6.71 2.44 -10.58
N GLU A 125 -7.17 2.54 -9.34
CA GLU A 125 -7.93 3.69 -8.83
C GLU A 125 -7.08 4.96 -8.82
N SER A 126 -5.84 4.88 -8.34
CA SER A 126 -4.93 6.05 -8.30
C SER A 126 -4.62 6.55 -9.71
N LEU A 127 -4.42 5.63 -10.66
CA LEU A 127 -4.26 5.97 -12.08
C LEU A 127 -5.55 6.53 -12.68
N GLY A 128 -6.70 5.95 -12.37
CA GLY A 128 -8.01 6.47 -12.79
C GLY A 128 -8.20 7.92 -12.37
N ALA A 129 -7.88 8.25 -11.12
CA ALA A 129 -7.91 9.62 -10.61
C ALA A 129 -6.91 10.54 -11.34
N LEU A 130 -5.74 10.01 -11.70
CA LEU A 130 -4.73 10.75 -12.46
C LEU A 130 -5.19 11.06 -13.89
N VAL A 131 -5.68 10.06 -14.64
CA VAL A 131 -6.05 10.22 -16.05
C VAL A 131 -7.36 10.98 -16.27
N THR A 132 -8.25 10.99 -15.27
CA THR A 132 -9.49 11.79 -15.30
C THR A 132 -9.27 13.26 -14.98
N HIS A 133 -8.08 13.62 -14.48
CA HIS A 133 -7.73 15.01 -14.25
C HIS A 133 -7.68 15.79 -15.58
N LYS A 134 -8.18 17.04 -15.56
CA LYS A 134 -8.34 17.91 -16.75
C LYS A 134 -7.08 18.02 -17.64
N ALA A 135 -5.90 17.89 -17.03
CA ALA A 135 -4.62 17.96 -17.73
C ALA A 135 -4.32 16.74 -18.62
N PHE A 136 -5.00 15.60 -18.40
CA PHE A 136 -4.75 14.33 -19.10
C PHE A 136 -5.99 13.81 -19.84
N LEU A 137 -7.19 14.25 -19.43
CA LEU A 137 -8.48 13.73 -19.91
C LEU A 137 -8.60 13.64 -21.44
N GLY A 138 -8.09 14.63 -22.17
CA GLY A 138 -8.19 14.68 -23.64
C GLY A 138 -7.39 13.59 -24.36
N GLU A 139 -6.28 13.14 -23.78
CA GLU A 139 -5.38 12.14 -24.38
C GLU A 139 -5.66 10.72 -23.84
N MET A 140 -6.34 10.59 -22.68
CA MET A 140 -6.44 9.32 -21.94
C MET A 140 -7.83 8.67 -21.92
N HIS A 141 -8.77 9.08 -22.78
CA HIS A 141 -10.16 8.60 -22.72
C HIS A 141 -10.28 7.07 -22.78
N ASN A 142 -9.50 6.42 -23.64
CA ASN A 142 -9.50 4.96 -23.78
C ASN A 142 -8.90 4.23 -22.57
N GLN A 143 -7.99 4.87 -21.82
CA GLN A 143 -7.40 4.25 -20.63
C GLN A 143 -8.40 4.24 -19.46
N ILE A 144 -9.29 5.23 -19.38
CA ILE A 144 -10.29 5.32 -18.29
C ILE A 144 -11.16 4.06 -18.23
N SER A 145 -11.67 3.61 -19.38
CA SER A 145 -12.52 2.41 -19.43
C SER A 145 -11.75 1.13 -19.15
N LEU A 146 -10.49 1.03 -19.59
CA LEU A 146 -9.63 -0.12 -19.32
C LEU A 146 -9.29 -0.24 -17.84
N LEU A 147 -8.92 0.87 -17.19
CA LEU A 147 -8.65 0.90 -15.75
C LEU A 147 -9.91 0.55 -14.95
N ALA A 148 -11.07 1.10 -15.33
CA ALA A 148 -12.34 0.77 -14.68
C ALA A 148 -12.70 -0.72 -14.81
N LYS A 149 -12.48 -1.30 -16.00
CA LYS A 149 -12.67 -2.73 -16.23
C LYS A 149 -11.76 -3.56 -15.31
N GLY A 150 -10.48 -3.20 -15.17
CA GLY A 150 -9.59 -3.95 -14.30
C GLY A 150 -10.00 -3.94 -12.83
N ARG A 151 -10.61 -2.85 -12.36
CA ARG A 151 -11.20 -2.81 -11.02
C ARG A 151 -12.40 -3.75 -10.89
N GLU A 152 -13.24 -3.83 -11.92
CA GLU A 152 -14.39 -4.75 -11.95
C GLU A 152 -13.92 -6.21 -11.95
N ASP A 153 -12.93 -6.55 -12.78
CA ASP A 153 -12.39 -7.90 -12.88
C ASP A 153 -11.70 -8.31 -11.54
N LEU A 154 -10.94 -7.41 -10.90
CA LEU A 154 -10.35 -7.63 -9.57
C LEU A 154 -11.39 -7.73 -8.45
N ALA A 155 -12.53 -7.04 -8.55
CA ALA A 155 -13.61 -7.19 -7.58
C ALA A 155 -14.34 -8.53 -7.73
N GLY A 156 -14.28 -9.15 -8.91
CA GLY A 156 -14.90 -10.44 -9.23
C GLY A 156 -14.07 -11.67 -8.84
N VAL A 157 -12.76 -11.52 -8.61
CA VAL A 157 -11.86 -12.65 -8.31
C VAL A 157 -12.03 -13.15 -6.88
N CYS A 158 -11.83 -14.45 -6.66
CA CYS A 158 -11.77 -14.99 -5.31
C CYS A 158 -10.60 -14.36 -4.52
N PRO A 159 -10.83 -13.85 -3.29
CA PRO A 159 -9.78 -13.22 -2.49
C PRO A 159 -8.58 -14.14 -2.27
N SER A 160 -7.37 -13.57 -2.30
CA SER A 160 -6.13 -14.33 -2.09
C SER A 160 -5.97 -14.88 -0.66
N LEU A 161 -6.64 -14.25 0.31
CA LEU A 161 -6.77 -14.68 1.70
C LEU A 161 -8.19 -14.38 2.19
N ALA A 162 -8.73 -15.22 3.07
CA ALA A 162 -10.00 -14.95 3.71
C ALA A 162 -9.87 -13.80 4.72
N ASP A 163 -10.96 -13.09 4.99
CA ASP A 163 -10.95 -12.00 5.98
C ASP A 163 -10.60 -12.50 7.39
N SER A 164 -10.93 -13.76 7.70
CA SER A 164 -10.51 -14.42 8.94
C SER A 164 -8.99 -14.57 9.07
N ASP A 165 -8.27 -14.67 7.95
CA ASP A 165 -6.80 -14.77 7.93
C ASP A 165 -6.14 -13.41 8.25
N LEU A 166 -6.89 -12.31 8.11
CA LEU A 166 -6.41 -10.95 8.41
C LEU A 166 -6.93 -10.42 9.75
N ALA A 167 -7.88 -11.12 10.36
CA ALA A 167 -8.48 -10.74 11.63
C ALA A 167 -7.45 -10.80 12.77
N ASP A 168 -7.49 -9.79 13.65
CA ASP A 168 -6.72 -9.86 14.89
C ASP A 168 -7.36 -10.87 15.84
N LEU A 169 -6.53 -11.75 16.40
CA LEU A 169 -6.95 -12.71 17.42
C LEU A 169 -7.43 -11.97 18.68
N PRO A 170 -8.66 -12.21 19.16
CA PRO A 170 -9.15 -11.62 20.40
C PRO A 170 -8.25 -11.99 21.58
N GLY A 171 -7.79 -11.00 22.34
CA GLY A 171 -6.89 -11.21 23.48
C GLY A 171 -5.41 -11.41 23.10
N ALA A 172 -5.06 -11.38 21.81
CA ALA A 172 -3.68 -11.30 21.38
C ALA A 172 -3.19 -9.84 21.38
N ALA A 173 -1.97 -9.63 21.82
CA ALA A 173 -1.25 -8.39 21.59
C ALA A 173 -0.37 -8.61 20.35
N ASN A 174 -0.85 -8.12 19.20
CA ASN A 174 -0.12 -8.22 17.94
C ASN A 174 0.58 -6.89 17.65
N GLN A 175 1.82 -6.96 17.19
CA GLN A 175 2.52 -5.80 16.63
C GLN A 175 2.96 -6.14 15.20
N TYR A 176 2.73 -5.20 14.29
CA TYR A 176 3.00 -5.35 12.86
C TYR A 176 3.89 -4.20 12.38
N GLY A 177 4.78 -4.48 11.42
CA GLY A 177 5.69 -3.49 10.83
C GLY A 177 7.15 -3.61 11.31
N GLU A 178 8.07 -2.98 10.59
CA GLU A 178 9.50 -2.97 10.93
C GLU A 178 9.76 -2.30 12.30
N ASN A 179 10.68 -2.87 13.07
CA ASN A 179 11.02 -2.43 14.44
C ASN A 179 9.88 -2.54 15.47
N SER A 180 8.83 -3.33 15.19
CA SER A 180 7.82 -3.69 16.20
C SER A 180 8.46 -4.50 17.33
N ARG A 181 8.56 -3.90 18.53
CA ARG A 181 9.08 -4.55 19.74
C ARG A 181 8.02 -4.52 20.83
N GLN A 182 7.60 -5.70 21.27
CA GLN A 182 6.74 -5.84 22.43
C GLN A 182 7.54 -6.41 23.59
N TYR A 183 7.75 -5.59 24.61
CA TYR A 183 8.36 -6.05 25.84
C TYR A 183 7.23 -6.46 26.78
N ASN A 184 7.04 -7.77 26.96
CA ASN A 184 6.06 -8.31 27.90
C ASN A 184 6.78 -8.94 29.10
N LEU A 185 6.40 -8.54 30.32
CA LEU A 185 6.77 -9.26 31.54
C LEU A 185 5.56 -10.06 32.00
N PHE A 186 5.67 -11.39 31.96
CA PHE A 186 4.68 -12.30 32.53
C PHE A 186 5.24 -12.85 33.85
N GLY A 187 5.00 -12.15 34.97
CA GLY A 187 5.47 -12.52 36.32
C GLY A 187 5.50 -11.35 37.30
N GLU A 188 5.90 -11.61 38.55
CA GLU A 188 6.17 -10.56 39.54
C GLU A 188 7.54 -9.92 39.30
N GLY A 189 7.59 -8.59 39.20
CA GLY A 189 8.84 -7.84 39.03
C GLY A 189 8.60 -6.46 38.42
N THR A 190 9.60 -5.57 38.55
CA THR A 190 9.57 -4.25 37.91
C THR A 190 10.08 -4.39 36.47
N GLN A 191 9.23 -4.06 35.50
CA GLN A 191 9.62 -4.06 34.09
C GLN A 191 10.23 -2.70 33.71
N ARG A 192 11.45 -2.70 33.19
CA ARG A 192 12.14 -1.50 32.68
C ARG A 192 12.23 -1.55 31.16
N ILE A 193 11.19 -1.05 30.49
CA ILE A 193 11.13 -0.96 29.02
C ILE A 193 11.59 0.45 28.62
N ALA A 194 12.78 0.58 28.04
CA ALA A 194 13.23 1.85 27.49
C ALA A 194 14.08 1.62 26.23
N ASP A 195 13.66 2.24 25.12
CA ASP A 195 14.43 2.37 23.88
C ASP A 195 14.73 3.87 23.62
N GLY A 196 15.07 4.61 24.69
CA GLY A 196 15.23 6.06 24.68
C GLY A 196 15.06 6.73 26.04
N HIS A 197 14.34 7.85 26.09
CA HIS A 197 14.11 8.61 27.32
C HIS A 197 13.32 7.82 28.36
N TYR A 198 13.86 7.80 29.58
CA TYR A 198 13.30 7.06 30.70
C TYR A 198 12.84 8.03 31.78
N PHE A 199 11.62 7.83 32.27
CA PHE A 199 11.07 8.54 33.42
C PHE A 199 10.79 7.54 34.54
N GLU A 200 11.52 7.66 35.63
CA GLU A 200 11.31 6.90 36.86
C GLU A 200 10.63 7.81 37.89
N ALA A 201 9.45 7.42 38.37
CA ALA A 201 8.88 8.04 39.57
C ALA A 201 8.98 7.04 40.73
N LYS A 202 9.49 7.51 41.88
CA LYS A 202 9.57 6.73 43.13
C LYS A 202 8.25 6.67 43.91
N GLY A 203 7.12 6.89 43.23
CA GLY A 203 5.78 6.96 43.82
C GLY A 203 4.69 6.84 42.76
N ASN A 204 3.43 6.84 43.19
CA ASN A 204 2.28 6.63 42.30
C ASN A 204 2.24 7.68 41.18
N GLN A 205 2.27 7.22 39.94
CA GLN A 205 2.02 8.06 38.76
C GLN A 205 0.52 8.05 38.48
N ASN A 206 -0.13 9.19 38.64
CA ASN A 206 -1.55 9.35 38.31
C ASN A 206 -1.66 9.95 36.90
N PHE A 207 -2.16 9.16 35.95
CA PHE A 207 -2.48 9.65 34.60
C PHE A 207 -3.96 10.00 34.57
N GLY A 208 -4.26 11.30 34.46
CA GLY A 208 -5.61 11.82 34.32
C GLY A 208 -5.79 12.51 32.98
N ILE A 209 -7.04 12.56 32.51
CA ILE A 209 -7.44 13.43 31.41
C ILE A 209 -7.60 14.83 32.01
N LEU A 210 -6.96 15.86 31.43
CA LEU A 210 -7.30 17.24 31.75
C LEU A 210 -8.76 17.45 31.35
N PRO A 211 -9.68 17.72 32.30
CA PRO A 211 -11.06 17.97 31.94
C PRO A 211 -11.11 19.17 30.98
N PRO A 212 -12.01 19.15 29.97
CA PRO A 212 -12.22 20.31 29.11
C PRO A 212 -12.53 21.52 29.97
N LYS A 213 -11.95 22.69 29.66
CA LYS A 213 -12.35 23.94 30.30
C LYS A 213 -13.83 24.15 30.06
N GLU A 214 -14.64 24.15 31.11
CA GLU A 214 -16.02 24.59 31.02
C GLU A 214 -16.02 26.04 30.51
N THR A 215 -16.62 26.25 29.35
CA THR A 215 -16.98 27.58 28.87
C THR A 215 -18.01 28.12 29.84
N VAL A 216 -17.58 29.06 30.69
CA VAL A 216 -18.49 29.88 31.48
C VAL A 216 -19.33 30.68 30.50
N GLU A 217 -20.57 30.26 30.26
CA GLU A 217 -21.59 31.12 29.67
C GLU A 217 -21.89 32.22 30.70
N SER A 218 -21.40 33.43 30.39
CA SER A 218 -21.77 34.66 31.09
C SER A 218 -23.25 34.96 30.85
N ILE A 219 -24.02 35.01 31.95
CA ILE A 219 -25.35 35.64 32.01
C ILE A 219 -25.19 37.15 31.88
#